data_AF-A0A7V0R4J5-F1
#
_entry.id   AF-A0A7V0R4J5-F1
#
_cell.length_a   1.000
_cell.length_b   1.000
_cell.length_c   1.000
_cell.angle_alpha   90.00
_cell.angle_beta   90.00
_cell.angle_gamma   90.00
#
_symmetry.space_group_name_H-M   'P 1'
#
loop_
_entity.id
_entity.type
_entity.pdbx_description
1 polymer ?
#
loop_
_entity_poly.entity_id
_entity_poly.type
_entity_poly.pdbx_seq_one_letter_code
_entity_poly.pdbx_strand_id
1 'polypeptide(L)'
;MKKFFCLIVLLHVFFTAGFAAAEDTIKVLIIENLSNPRPTEKARKIAHVKGDLFINDCLYKGSIEVRKDENGLHFINELPFDKYLEGVIAAETGDNWALEALKAQAVISRTYAIYQKNLNKGKAYHLTSSVLHQVYKGEDSDEIISRAVKETRGELLTYKGKPIE
;
A
#
# COMPACT_ATOMS: atom_id res chain seq x y z
N MET A 1 -15.12 -47.09 -38.65
CA MET A 1 -15.99 -46.24 -37.79
C MET A 1 -15.31 -46.05 -36.44
N LYS A 2 -14.64 -44.91 -36.21
CA LYS A 2 -14.03 -44.57 -34.91
C LYS A 2 -14.77 -43.34 -34.37
N LYS A 3 -15.44 -43.48 -33.22
CA LYS A 3 -16.13 -42.38 -32.54
C LYS A 3 -15.10 -41.61 -31.71
N PHE A 4 -14.91 -40.33 -32.01
CA PHE A 4 -14.15 -39.40 -31.17
C PHE A 4 -15.04 -38.98 -29.99
N PHE A 5 -14.58 -39.22 -28.77
CA PHE A 5 -15.21 -38.73 -27.54
C PHE A 5 -14.61 -37.35 -27.24
N CYS A 6 -15.41 -36.30 -27.39
CA CYS A 6 -15.02 -34.93 -27.07
C CYS A 6 -15.23 -34.70 -25.57
N LEU A 7 -14.14 -34.59 -24.82
CA LEU A 7 -14.16 -34.27 -23.39
C LEU A 7 -14.26 -32.74 -23.24
N ILE A 8 -15.47 -32.24 -22.97
CA ILE A 8 -15.70 -30.83 -22.64
C ILE A 8 -15.25 -30.62 -21.19
N VAL A 9 -14.16 -29.87 -21.00
CA VAL A 9 -13.74 -29.38 -19.68
C VAL A 9 -14.63 -28.18 -19.33
N LEU A 10 -15.57 -28.40 -18.40
CA LEU A 10 -16.45 -27.36 -17.86
C LEU A 10 -15.67 -26.49 -16.86
N LEU A 11 -15.08 -25.40 -17.35
CA LEU A 11 -14.45 -24.37 -16.53
C LEU A 11 -15.55 -23.61 -15.74
N HIS A 12 -15.72 -23.95 -14.47
CA HIS A 12 -16.62 -23.21 -13.57
C HIS A 12 -15.93 -21.92 -13.14
N VAL A 13 -16.20 -20.83 -13.86
CA VAL A 13 -15.89 -19.47 -13.42
C VAL A 13 -16.93 -19.08 -12.38
N PHE A 14 -16.57 -19.20 -11.10
CA PHE A 14 -17.37 -18.60 -10.02
C PHE A 14 -17.16 -17.08 -10.04
N PHE A 15 -18.13 -16.37 -10.58
CA PHE A 15 -18.22 -14.91 -10.45
C PHE A 15 -19.03 -14.60 -9.19
N THR A 16 -18.36 -14.44 -8.04
CA THR A 16 -19.04 -13.89 -6.86
C THR A 16 -19.06 -12.38 -6.96
N ALA A 17 -20.21 -11.85 -7.35
CA ALA A 17 -20.56 -10.45 -7.20
C ALA A 17 -20.63 -10.06 -5.72
N GLY A 18 -20.10 -8.89 -5.38
CA GLY A 18 -20.43 -8.19 -4.13
C GLY A 18 -19.25 -7.93 -3.18
N PHE A 19 -18.28 -7.13 -3.61
CA PHE A 19 -17.58 -6.26 -2.67
C PHE A 19 -18.02 -4.83 -2.96
N ALA A 20 -18.92 -4.30 -2.12
CA ALA A 20 -18.95 -2.86 -1.92
C ALA A 20 -17.58 -2.50 -1.33
N ALA A 21 -16.68 -2.05 -2.19
CA ALA A 21 -15.34 -1.66 -1.80
C ALA A 21 -15.47 -0.46 -0.86
N ALA A 22 -15.40 -0.70 0.46
CA ALA A 22 -14.64 0.23 1.27
C ALA A 22 -13.30 0.35 0.54
N GLU A 23 -13.03 1.52 -0.05
CA GLU A 23 -11.79 1.74 -0.79
C GLU A 23 -10.65 1.17 0.05
N ASP A 24 -9.89 0.22 -0.51
CA ASP A 24 -8.88 -0.47 0.28
C ASP A 24 -7.84 0.57 0.68
N THR A 25 -7.87 1.03 1.93
CA THR A 25 -6.94 2.06 2.41
C THR A 25 -5.73 1.42 3.06
N ILE A 26 -4.65 2.17 3.12
CA ILE A 26 -3.46 1.81 3.89
C ILE A 26 -3.16 2.92 4.89
N LYS A 27 -2.65 2.54 6.06
CA LYS A 27 -2.30 3.45 7.14
C LYS A 27 -0.80 3.43 7.32
N VAL A 28 -0.14 4.52 6.97
CA VAL A 28 1.31 4.65 7.02
C VAL A 28 1.68 5.57 8.17
N LEU A 29 2.42 5.07 9.16
CA LEU A 29 3.00 5.91 10.20
C LEU A 29 4.14 6.73 9.58
N ILE A 30 4.00 8.05 9.61
CA ILE A 30 5.02 8.98 9.15
C ILE A 30 6.13 9.02 10.20
N ILE A 31 7.34 8.63 9.81
CA ILE A 31 8.55 8.76 10.63
C ILE A 31 9.66 9.43 9.82
N GLU A 32 10.43 10.28 10.50
CA GLU A 32 11.48 11.11 9.88
C GLU A 32 12.83 10.38 9.89
N ASN A 33 13.10 9.68 10.98
CA ASN A 33 14.29 8.89 11.24
C ASN A 33 13.91 7.62 12.02
N LEU A 34 14.74 6.60 11.92
CA LEU A 34 14.66 5.36 12.67
C LEU A 34 14.70 5.57 14.19
N SER A 35 15.22 6.72 14.66
CA SER A 35 15.23 7.12 16.06
C SER A 35 13.89 7.67 16.57
N ASN A 36 12.93 8.05 15.70
CA ASN A 36 11.62 8.53 16.15
C ASN A 36 10.92 7.45 17.01
N PRO A 37 10.38 7.82 18.18
CA PRO A 37 9.62 6.89 18.99
C PRO A 37 8.35 6.46 18.24
N ARG A 38 7.98 5.19 18.38
CA ARG A 38 6.72 4.68 17.81
C ARG A 38 5.59 4.90 18.81
N PRO A 39 4.33 5.01 18.35
CA PRO A 39 3.19 5.13 19.24
C PRO A 39 3.16 3.95 20.22
N THR A 40 3.04 4.24 21.51
CA THR A 40 2.84 3.19 22.52
C THR A 40 1.39 2.71 22.48
N GLU A 41 1.10 1.60 23.18
CA GLU A 41 -0.28 1.10 23.31
C GLU A 41 -1.23 2.13 23.96
N LYS A 42 -0.68 3.10 24.69
CA LYS A 42 -1.44 4.18 25.34
C LYS A 42 -1.73 5.35 24.40
N ALA A 43 -1.15 5.38 23.20
CA ALA A 43 -1.35 6.46 22.25
C ALA A 43 -2.82 6.60 21.87
N ARG A 44 -3.42 7.74 22.19
CA ARG A 44 -4.83 8.03 21.93
C ARG A 44 -4.97 8.79 20.63
N LYS A 45 -5.96 8.44 19.81
CA LYS A 45 -6.37 9.25 18.66
C LYS A 45 -6.92 10.58 19.17
N ILE A 46 -6.29 11.68 18.80
CA ILE A 46 -6.69 13.04 19.22
C ILE A 46 -7.31 13.84 18.09
N ALA A 47 -7.02 13.50 16.83
CA ALA A 47 -7.61 14.13 15.67
C ALA A 47 -7.66 13.19 14.46
N HIS A 48 -8.56 13.53 13.52
CA HIS A 48 -8.59 12.96 12.18
C HIS A 48 -8.94 14.10 11.22
N VAL A 49 -7.97 14.49 10.40
CA VAL A 49 -8.07 15.68 9.57
C VAL A 49 -8.03 15.24 8.12
N LYS A 50 -9.00 15.72 7.32
CA LYS A 50 -8.90 15.68 5.86
C LYS A 50 -8.20 16.95 5.40
N GLY A 51 -7.11 16.78 4.68
CA GLY A 51 -6.27 17.87 4.21
C GLY A 51 -4.82 17.43 4.11
N ASP A 52 -4.01 18.32 3.55
CA ASP A 52 -2.61 18.02 3.32
C ASP A 52 -1.78 18.32 4.57
N LEU A 53 -0.86 17.42 4.89
CA LEU A 53 0.14 17.59 5.93
C LEU A 53 1.50 17.78 5.26
N PHE A 54 2.09 18.96 5.46
CA PHE A 54 3.47 19.20 5.08
C PHE A 54 4.38 18.99 6.29
N ILE A 55 5.25 17.98 6.23
CA ILE A 55 6.23 17.66 7.28
C ILE A 55 7.47 17.06 6.64
N ASN A 56 8.67 17.44 7.10
CA ASN A 56 9.96 16.99 6.57
C ASN A 56 10.11 17.14 5.06
N ASP A 57 9.73 18.32 4.55
CA ASP A 57 9.78 18.65 3.12
C ASP A 57 8.93 17.72 2.23
N CYS A 58 8.04 16.94 2.82
CA CYS A 58 7.15 16.01 2.14
C CYS A 58 5.69 16.44 2.33
N LEU A 59 4.92 16.40 1.25
CA LEU A 59 3.49 16.71 1.25
C LEU A 59 2.67 15.42 1.27
N TYR A 60 2.06 15.12 2.41
CA TYR A 60 1.17 13.98 2.58
C TYR A 60 -0.27 14.43 2.33
N LYS A 61 -0.87 13.95 1.24
CA LYS A 61 -2.24 14.29 0.85
C LYS A 61 -3.27 13.38 1.52
N GLY A 62 -4.51 13.85 1.55
CA GLY A 62 -5.67 13.02 1.90
C GLY A 62 -6.06 13.08 3.37
N SER A 63 -5.97 11.96 4.09
CA SER A 63 -6.45 11.84 5.47
C SER A 63 -5.29 11.59 6.44
N ILE A 64 -5.26 12.37 7.51
CA ILE A 64 -4.23 12.30 8.55
C ILE A 64 -4.89 12.00 9.89
N GLU A 65 -4.57 10.84 10.46
CA GLU A 65 -4.87 10.52 11.85
C GLU A 65 -3.71 11.01 12.74
N VAL A 66 -4.05 11.75 13.80
CA VAL A 66 -3.07 12.22 14.78
C VAL A 66 -3.31 11.48 16.09
N ARG A 67 -2.25 10.87 16.62
CA ARG A 67 -2.25 10.23 17.93
C ARG A 67 -1.27 10.91 18.87
N LYS A 68 -1.54 10.84 20.18
CA LYS A 68 -0.68 11.41 21.22
C LYS A 68 -0.45 10.41 22.35
N ASP A 69 0.80 10.32 22.78
CA ASP A 69 1.25 9.60 24.00
C ASP A 69 2.34 10.41 24.73
N GLU A 70 3.01 9.78 25.69
CA GLU A 70 4.15 10.34 26.42
C GLU A 70 5.35 10.73 25.55
N ASN A 71 5.48 10.15 24.35
CA ASN A 71 6.58 10.41 23.43
C ASN A 71 6.28 11.53 22.43
N GLY A 72 5.04 12.04 22.41
CA GLY A 72 4.64 13.19 21.59
C GLY A 72 3.50 12.89 20.63
N LEU A 73 3.55 13.52 19.45
CA LEU A 73 2.56 13.37 18.39
C LEU A 73 3.03 12.36 17.35
N HIS A 74 2.09 11.55 16.88
CA HIS A 74 2.30 10.55 15.85
C HIS A 74 1.31 10.80 14.72
N PHE A 75 1.82 10.87 13.49
CA PHE A 75 1.02 11.16 12.30
C PHE A 75 0.89 9.89 11.46
N ILE A 76 -0.34 9.52 11.16
CA ILE A 76 -0.66 8.35 10.35
C ILE A 76 -1.40 8.84 9.11
N ASN A 77 -0.81 8.66 7.94
CA ASN A 77 -1.46 8.96 6.68
C ASN A 77 -2.33 7.78 6.26
N GLU A 78 -3.64 8.00 6.17
CA GLU A 78 -4.62 7.07 5.65
C GLU A 78 -5.04 7.49 4.24
N LEU A 79 -4.76 6.64 3.25
CA LEU A 79 -4.95 6.95 1.83
C LEU A 79 -5.32 5.69 1.02
N PRO A 80 -5.88 5.84 -0.19
CA PRO A 80 -6.15 4.71 -1.08
C PRO A 80 -4.87 3.92 -1.40
N PHE A 81 -4.97 2.59 -1.45
CA PHE A 81 -3.81 1.72 -1.62
C PHE A 81 -2.99 2.04 -2.88
N ASP A 82 -3.65 2.29 -4.02
CA ASP A 82 -2.96 2.62 -5.27
C ASP A 82 -2.20 3.96 -5.17
N LYS A 83 -2.73 4.94 -4.42
CA LYS A 83 -2.05 6.23 -4.18
C LYS A 83 -0.81 6.09 -3.32
N TYR A 84 -0.86 5.20 -2.34
CA TYR A 84 0.34 4.81 -1.59
C TYR A 84 1.40 4.16 -2.49
N LEU A 85 1.00 3.23 -3.37
CA LEU A 85 1.93 2.57 -4.28
C LEU A 85 2.59 3.54 -5.24
N GLU A 86 1.83 4.49 -5.78
CA GLU A 86 2.34 5.58 -6.59
C GLU A 86 3.47 6.34 -5.87
N GLY A 87 3.23 6.75 -4.61
CA GLY A 87 4.23 7.45 -3.80
C GLY A 87 5.46 6.61 -3.42
N VAL A 88 5.29 5.31 -3.19
CA VAL A 88 6.42 4.39 -2.93
C VAL A 88 7.30 4.23 -4.15
N ILE A 89 6.70 3.96 -5.31
CA ILE A 89 7.46 3.76 -6.55
C ILE A 89 8.21 5.05 -6.92
N ALA A 90 7.57 6.22 -6.76
CA ALA A 90 8.23 7.51 -6.98
C ALA A 90 9.42 7.73 -6.04
N ALA A 91 9.37 7.22 -4.81
CA ALA A 91 10.44 7.39 -3.83
C ALA A 91 11.58 6.35 -3.94
N GLU A 92 11.31 5.17 -4.50
CA GLU A 92 12.26 4.05 -4.57
C GLU A 92 12.89 3.85 -5.96
N THR A 93 12.30 4.44 -7.00
CA THR A 93 12.83 4.37 -8.37
C THR A 93 13.47 5.68 -8.79
N GLY A 94 14.40 5.61 -9.73
CA GLY A 94 15.02 6.79 -10.32
C GLY A 94 14.30 7.23 -11.59
N ASP A 95 14.67 8.40 -12.09
CA ASP A 95 14.15 8.93 -13.34
C ASP A 95 14.41 7.94 -14.50
N ASN A 96 13.44 7.83 -15.41
CA ASN A 96 13.53 7.07 -16.67
C ASN A 96 13.56 5.54 -16.55
N TRP A 97 13.09 4.96 -15.45
CA TRP A 97 12.82 3.52 -15.41
C TRP A 97 11.80 3.12 -16.49
N ALA A 98 12.05 2.01 -17.17
CA ALA A 98 11.14 1.49 -18.18
C ALA A 98 9.80 1.07 -17.53
N LEU A 99 8.69 1.21 -18.28
CA LEU A 99 7.35 0.86 -17.79
C LEU A 99 7.29 -0.55 -17.19
N GLU A 100 7.92 -1.54 -17.81
CA GLU A 100 7.92 -2.92 -17.30
C GLU A 100 8.69 -3.07 -15.98
N ALA A 101 9.75 -2.28 -15.75
CA ALA A 101 10.45 -2.25 -14.47
C ALA A 101 9.58 -1.59 -13.38
N LEU A 102 8.86 -0.51 -13.72
CA LEU A 102 7.91 0.12 -12.81
C LEU A 102 6.75 -0.81 -12.45
N LYS A 103 6.25 -1.61 -13.41
CA LYS A 103 5.24 -2.65 -13.15
C LYS A 103 5.75 -3.70 -12.18
N ALA A 104 6.97 -4.22 -12.40
CA ALA A 104 7.58 -5.16 -11.47
C ALA A 104 7.69 -4.56 -10.06
N GLN A 105 8.14 -3.31 -9.94
CA GLN A 105 8.21 -2.60 -8.65
C GLN A 105 6.82 -2.41 -8.02
N ALA A 106 5.79 -2.13 -8.81
CA ALA A 106 4.41 -2.02 -8.32
C ALA A 106 3.91 -3.34 -7.73
N VAL A 107 4.18 -4.47 -8.38
CA VAL A 107 3.80 -5.80 -7.88
C VAL A 107 4.57 -6.15 -6.60
N ILE A 108 5.88 -5.90 -6.56
CA ILE A 108 6.72 -6.11 -5.38
C ILE A 108 6.21 -5.28 -4.20
N SER A 109 6.03 -3.97 -4.42
CA SER A 109 5.57 -3.04 -3.38
C SER A 109 4.18 -3.38 -2.86
N ARG A 110 3.25 -3.74 -3.77
CA ARG A 110 1.91 -4.16 -3.40
C ARG A 110 1.93 -5.43 -2.57
N THR A 111 2.75 -6.41 -2.96
CA THR A 111 2.89 -7.67 -2.22
C THR A 111 3.35 -7.41 -0.80
N TYR A 112 4.42 -6.65 -0.63
CA TYR A 112 4.97 -6.31 0.68
C TYR A 112 3.99 -5.51 1.55
N ALA A 113 3.35 -4.50 0.98
CA ALA A 113 2.38 -3.68 1.70
C ALA A 113 1.14 -4.48 2.15
N ILE A 114 0.66 -5.43 1.33
CA ILE A 114 -0.41 -6.35 1.74
C ILE A 114 0.07 -7.32 2.84
N TYR A 115 1.30 -7.85 2.72
CA TYR A 115 1.89 -8.69 3.76
C TYR A 115 1.93 -7.95 5.11
N GLN A 116 2.45 -6.72 5.13
CA GLN A 116 2.51 -5.88 6.34
C GLN A 116 1.11 -5.53 6.87
N LYS A 117 0.17 -5.17 5.98
CA LYS A 117 -1.22 -4.89 6.36
C LYS A 117 -1.90 -6.11 7.00
N ASN A 118 -1.63 -7.31 6.52
CA ASN A 118 -2.14 -8.55 7.11
C ASN A 118 -1.52 -8.83 8.49
N LEU A 119 -0.20 -8.65 8.63
CA LEU A 119 0.51 -8.83 9.91
C LEU A 119 0.06 -7.81 10.97
N ASN A 120 -0.23 -6.57 10.55
CA ASN A 120 -0.58 -5.46 11.41
C ASN A 120 -2.09 -5.18 11.45
N LYS A 121 -2.91 -6.17 11.08
CA LYS A 121 -4.37 -6.04 11.09
C LYS A 121 -4.86 -5.68 12.50
N GLY A 122 -5.64 -4.60 12.60
CA GLY A 122 -6.19 -4.09 13.86
C GLY A 122 -5.25 -3.15 14.63
N LYS A 123 -4.01 -2.95 14.18
CA LYS A 123 -3.12 -1.91 14.72
C LYS A 123 -3.50 -0.52 14.18
N ALA A 124 -2.99 0.52 14.83
CA ALA A 124 -3.24 1.91 14.42
C ALA A 124 -2.69 2.23 13.01
N TYR A 125 -1.62 1.56 12.61
CA TYR A 125 -0.98 1.69 11.29
C TYR A 125 -0.52 0.32 10.79
N HIS A 126 -0.33 0.21 9.47
CA HIS A 126 0.08 -1.03 8.80
C HIS A 126 1.59 -1.12 8.57
N LEU A 127 2.25 0.02 8.31
CA LEU A 127 3.69 0.12 8.07
C LEU A 127 4.20 1.56 8.32
N THR A 128 5.49 1.79 8.15
CA THR A 128 6.15 3.09 8.36
C THR A 128 6.71 3.65 7.05
N SER A 129 6.80 4.98 6.94
CA SER A 129 7.25 5.68 5.72
C SER A 129 8.77 5.61 5.42
N SER A 130 9.48 4.66 6.02
CA SER A 130 10.95 4.61 6.03
C SER A 130 11.49 3.31 5.44
N VAL A 131 12.81 3.22 5.29
CA VAL A 131 13.56 2.01 4.92
C VAL A 131 13.31 0.77 5.81
N LEU A 132 12.69 0.89 6.99
CA LEU A 132 12.24 -0.28 7.76
C LEU A 132 11.15 -1.07 7.04
N HIS A 133 10.40 -0.39 6.16
CA HIS A 133 9.37 -0.97 5.33
C HIS A 133 9.62 -0.54 3.89
N GLN A 134 8.98 0.54 3.46
CA GLN A 134 9.15 1.12 2.13
C GLN A 134 9.28 2.62 2.27
N VAL A 135 10.11 3.22 1.43
CA VAL A 135 10.26 4.67 1.44
C VAL A 135 8.98 5.27 0.87
N TYR A 136 8.32 6.13 1.65
CA TYR A 136 7.09 6.80 1.25
C TYR A 136 7.16 8.29 1.62
N LYS A 137 7.11 9.15 0.61
CA LYS A 137 7.29 10.61 0.76
C LYS A 137 6.05 11.42 0.39
N GLY A 138 4.87 10.80 0.48
CA GLY A 138 3.61 11.43 0.08
C GLY A 138 3.19 11.07 -1.34
N GLU A 139 2.15 11.76 -1.81
CA GLU A 139 1.59 11.56 -3.16
C GLU A 139 2.18 12.61 -4.11
N ASP A 140 3.25 12.21 -4.80
CA ASP A 140 3.80 12.90 -5.96
C ASP A 140 4.41 11.86 -6.90
N SER A 141 3.76 11.60 -8.04
CA SER A 141 4.21 10.56 -8.97
C SER A 141 3.87 10.90 -10.41
N ASP A 142 4.77 10.55 -11.32
CA ASP A 142 4.58 10.69 -12.75
C ASP A 142 3.45 9.81 -13.30
N GLU A 143 2.85 10.23 -14.43
CA GLU A 143 1.79 9.47 -15.11
C GLU A 143 2.21 8.04 -15.47
N ILE A 144 3.49 7.81 -15.77
CA ILE A 144 4.01 6.47 -16.07
C ILE A 144 3.96 5.54 -14.84
N ILE A 145 4.12 6.09 -13.64
CA ILE A 145 4.00 5.35 -12.38
C ILE A 145 2.54 5.01 -12.12
N SER A 146 1.63 6.00 -12.23
CA SER A 146 0.18 5.74 -12.15
C SER A 146 -0.28 4.68 -13.14
N ARG A 147 0.27 4.70 -14.36
CA ARG A 147 0.01 3.67 -15.37
C ARG A 147 0.53 2.30 -14.94
N ALA A 148 1.74 2.19 -14.42
CA ALA A 148 2.32 0.93 -13.94
C ALA A 148 1.50 0.32 -12.79
N VAL A 149 1.09 1.14 -11.81
CA VAL A 149 0.25 0.73 -10.68
C VAL A 149 -1.11 0.23 -11.16
N LYS A 150 -1.73 0.95 -12.10
CA LYS A 150 -3.04 0.61 -12.67
C LYS A 150 -3.00 -0.66 -13.51
N GLU A 151 -2.00 -0.82 -14.38
CA GLU A 151 -1.87 -1.98 -15.27
C GLU A 151 -1.56 -3.28 -14.51
N THR A 152 -1.04 -3.19 -13.28
CA THR A 152 -0.75 -4.34 -12.40
C THR A 152 -1.75 -4.49 -11.25
N ARG A 153 -2.91 -3.84 -11.33
CA ARG A 153 -3.89 -3.83 -10.24
C ARG A 153 -4.32 -5.25 -9.86
N GLY A 154 -4.14 -5.60 -8.60
CA GLY A 154 -4.50 -6.92 -8.05
C GLY A 154 -3.45 -8.01 -8.24
N GLU A 155 -2.34 -7.72 -8.91
CA GLU A 155 -1.22 -8.66 -9.05
C GLU A 155 -0.38 -8.71 -7.77
N LEU A 156 -0.07 -9.92 -7.32
CA LEU A 156 0.71 -10.20 -6.10
C LEU A 156 1.65 -11.38 -6.34
N LEU A 157 2.83 -11.34 -5.73
CA LEU A 157 3.70 -12.50 -5.59
C LEU A 157 3.22 -13.33 -4.40
N THR A 158 2.94 -14.62 -4.61
CA THR A 158 2.44 -15.49 -3.55
C THR A 158 3.19 -16.81 -3.47
N TYR A 159 3.30 -17.35 -2.26
CA TYR A 159 3.80 -18.69 -1.99
C TYR A 159 2.83 -19.41 -1.06
N LYS A 160 2.41 -20.62 -1.44
CA LYS A 160 1.38 -21.41 -0.73
C LYS A 160 0.09 -20.60 -0.47
N GLY A 161 -0.32 -19.79 -1.44
CA GLY A 161 -1.54 -18.97 -1.37
C GLY A 161 -1.46 -17.75 -0.43
N LYS A 162 -0.27 -17.38 0.04
CA LYS A 162 -0.04 -16.20 0.88
C LYS A 162 0.91 -15.21 0.19
N PRO A 163 0.72 -13.89 0.33
CA PRO A 163 1.70 -12.90 -0.09
C PRO A 163 3.06 -13.20 0.55
N ILE A 164 4.13 -13.04 -0.24
CA ILE A 164 5.51 -13.18 0.25
C ILE A 164 6.02 -11.86 0.84
N GLU A 165 7.10 -11.95 1.63
CA GLU A 165 7.87 -10.80 2.12
C GLU A 165 9.01 -10.48 1.15
#